data_AF-A0A849UDW8-F1
#
_entry.id   AF-A0A849UDW8-F1
#
_cell.length_a   1.000
_cell.length_b   1.000
_cell.length_c   1.000
_cell.angle_alpha   90.00
_cell.angle_beta   90.00
_cell.angle_gamma   90.00
#
_symmetry.space_group_name_H-M   'P 1'
#
loop_
_entity.id
_entity.type
_entity.pdbx_description
1 polymer ?
#
loop_
_entity_poly.entity_id
_entity_poly.type
_entity_poly.pdbx_seq_one_letter_code
_entity_poly.pdbx_strand_id
1 'polypeptide(L)'
;MKSLLKLCVHIFTWLLIGCPNVTRLDIDQFNSIQRGQISPTDVPAFVDCVMDGFSRLNLALTTASSKQTKRTDGYRVETYSNNRLIVSADVLNSGNVELFEQKAAHGLFDVWSTNGELTTFDRCLKKYQHDKS
;
A
#
# COMPACT_ATOMS: atom_id res chain seq x y z
N MET A 1 -44.50 -4.18 -23.38
CA MET A 1 -44.11 -4.01 -21.96
C MET A 1 -43.17 -5.09 -21.40
N LYS A 2 -43.29 -6.38 -21.75
CA LYS A 2 -42.42 -7.46 -21.20
C LYS A 2 -40.93 -7.37 -21.61
N SER A 3 -40.60 -6.62 -22.67
CA SER A 3 -39.23 -6.46 -23.19
C SER A 3 -38.39 -5.44 -22.39
N LEU A 4 -39.00 -4.31 -21.99
CA LEU A 4 -38.32 -3.29 -21.18
C LEU A 4 -37.95 -3.79 -19.77
N LEU A 5 -38.81 -4.61 -19.16
CA LEU A 5 -38.55 -5.19 -17.84
C LEU A 5 -37.32 -6.13 -17.85
N LYS A 6 -37.12 -6.90 -18.93
CA LYS A 6 -35.95 -7.78 -19.09
C LYS A 6 -34.65 -7.00 -19.28
N LEU A 7 -34.71 -5.85 -19.98
CA LEU A 7 -33.56 -4.98 -20.20
C LEU A 7 -33.12 -4.30 -18.89
N CYS A 8 -34.06 -3.80 -18.08
CA CYS A 8 -33.76 -3.23 -16.77
C CYS A 8 -33.13 -4.24 -15.81
N VAL A 9 -33.60 -5.50 -15.82
CA VAL A 9 -33.05 -6.56 -14.96
C VAL A 9 -31.61 -6.91 -15.36
N HIS A 10 -31.25 -6.85 -16.66
CA HIS A 10 -29.87 -7.09 -17.09
C HIS A 10 -28.92 -5.94 -16.76
N ILE A 11 -29.39 -4.69 -16.82
CA ILE A 11 -28.58 -3.53 -16.43
C ILE A 11 -28.35 -3.53 -14.91
N PHE A 12 -29.34 -3.96 -14.12
CA PHE A 12 -29.23 -4.01 -12.66
C PHE A 12 -28.29 -5.12 -12.16
N THR A 13 -28.19 -6.26 -12.84
CA THR A 13 -27.26 -7.34 -12.46
C THR A 13 -25.80 -7.01 -12.78
N TRP A 14 -25.51 -6.14 -13.75
CA TRP A 14 -24.14 -5.67 -14.02
C TRP A 14 -23.62 -4.67 -12.97
N LEU A 15 -24.52 -4.01 -12.23
CA LEU A 15 -24.16 -3.09 -11.15
C LEU A 15 -23.82 -3.81 -9.83
N LEU A 16 -24.02 -5.14 -9.75
CA LEU A 16 -23.73 -5.96 -8.57
C LEU A 16 -22.39 -6.70 -8.65
N ILE A 17 -21.58 -6.46 -9.68
CA ILE A 17 -20.19 -6.89 -9.68
C ILE A 17 -19.49 -6.00 -8.65
N GLY A 18 -19.38 -6.50 -7.41
CA GLY A 18 -18.69 -5.81 -6.33
C GLY A 18 -17.31 -5.36 -6.79
N CYS A 19 -16.91 -4.14 -6.43
CA CYS A 19 -15.59 -3.63 -6.76
C CYS A 19 -14.53 -4.64 -6.27
N PRO A 20 -13.64 -5.13 -7.15
CA PRO A 20 -12.56 -6.00 -6.72
C PRO A 20 -11.71 -5.25 -5.68
N ASN A 21 -11.33 -5.94 -4.60
CA ASN A 21 -10.35 -5.41 -3.66
C ASN A 21 -9.02 -5.27 -4.39
N VAL A 22 -8.55 -4.03 -4.56
CA VAL A 22 -7.27 -3.74 -5.23
C VAL A 22 -6.12 -4.30 -4.40
N THR A 23 -5.22 -5.02 -5.06
CA THR A 23 -4.02 -5.62 -4.48
C THR A 23 -2.77 -5.10 -5.17
N ARG A 24 -1.59 -5.34 -4.61
CA ARG A 24 -0.33 -5.04 -5.31
C ARG A 24 -0.06 -5.88 -6.57
N LEU A 25 -0.94 -6.81 -6.94
CA LEU A 25 -0.89 -7.46 -8.25
C LEU A 25 -1.45 -6.55 -9.35
N ASP A 26 -2.30 -5.58 -8.98
CA ASP A 26 -2.89 -4.56 -9.85
C ASP A 26 -1.91 -3.39 -9.98
N ILE A 27 -0.75 -3.64 -10.61
CA ILE A 27 0.41 -2.72 -10.62
C ILE A 27 0.03 -1.32 -11.15
N ASP A 28 -0.88 -1.25 -12.11
CA ASP A 28 -1.39 -0.03 -12.73
C ASP A 28 -2.21 0.84 -11.77
N GLN A 29 -2.67 0.29 -10.65
CA GLN A 29 -3.43 1.02 -9.62
C GLN A 29 -2.53 1.72 -8.59
N PHE A 30 -1.21 1.59 -8.71
CA PHE A 30 -0.25 2.16 -7.77
C PHE A 30 0.75 3.09 -8.45
N ASN A 31 1.14 4.14 -7.74
CA ASN A 31 2.26 5.00 -8.08
C ASN A 31 3.45 4.62 -7.19
N SER A 32 4.62 4.47 -7.79
CA SER A 32 5.87 4.53 -7.03
C SER A 32 6.10 5.97 -6.59
N ILE A 33 6.21 6.19 -5.28
CA ILE A 33 6.33 7.54 -4.70
C ILE A 33 7.68 7.77 -4.02
N GLN A 34 8.37 6.71 -3.59
CA GLN A 34 9.72 6.80 -3.08
C GLN A 34 10.47 5.49 -3.32
N ARG A 35 11.78 5.58 -3.59
CA ARG A 35 12.64 4.42 -3.78
C ARG A 35 14.01 4.67 -3.19
N GLY A 36 14.73 3.61 -2.88
CA GLY A 36 16.07 3.69 -2.34
C GLY A 36 16.81 2.36 -2.39
N GLN A 37 18.03 2.41 -1.90
CA GLN A 37 18.90 1.24 -1.75
C GLN A 37 19.46 1.26 -0.33
N ILE A 38 19.38 0.11 0.33
CA ILE A 38 20.02 -0.17 1.63
C ILE A 38 21.00 -1.34 1.48
N SER A 39 21.78 -1.63 2.52
CA SER A 39 22.56 -2.86 2.54
C SER A 39 21.61 -4.07 2.60
N PRO A 40 21.87 -5.16 1.84
CA PRO A 40 21.15 -6.43 2.00
C PRO A 40 21.12 -6.95 3.44
N THR A 41 22.15 -6.65 4.25
CA THR A 41 22.23 -7.06 5.66
C THR A 41 21.26 -6.31 6.55
N ASP A 42 20.83 -5.11 6.15
CA ASP A 42 19.95 -4.25 6.94
C ASP A 42 18.47 -4.45 6.61
N VAL A 43 18.15 -5.30 5.63
CA VAL A 43 16.78 -5.59 5.20
C VAL A 43 15.85 -5.92 6.38
N PRO A 44 16.19 -6.83 7.32
CA PRO A 44 15.31 -7.10 8.46
C PRO A 44 15.05 -5.86 9.33
N ALA A 45 16.10 -5.10 9.65
CA ALA A 45 16.00 -3.91 10.49
C ALA A 45 15.24 -2.76 9.81
N PHE A 46 15.37 -2.64 8.49
CA PHE A 46 14.59 -1.69 7.69
C PHE A 46 13.11 -2.04 7.69
N VAL A 47 12.77 -3.32 7.48
CA VAL A 47 11.37 -3.80 7.51
C VAL A 47 10.74 -3.50 8.88
N ASP A 48 11.44 -3.80 9.97
CA ASP A 48 10.98 -3.51 11.33
C ASP A 48 10.73 -2.00 11.52
N CYS A 49 11.66 -1.15 11.06
CA CYS A 49 11.53 0.31 11.12
C CYS A 49 10.26 0.82 10.40
N VAL A 50 9.98 0.28 9.21
CA VAL A 50 8.80 0.64 8.41
C VAL A 50 7.53 0.14 9.08
N MET A 51 7.48 -1.12 9.50
CA MET A 51 6.31 -1.72 10.16
C MET A 51 5.96 -0.99 11.46
N ASP A 52 6.95 -0.69 12.30
CA ASP A 52 6.77 0.07 13.54
C ASP A 52 6.23 1.47 13.27
N GLY A 53 6.77 2.16 12.26
CA GLY A 53 6.33 3.50 11.90
C GLY A 53 4.91 3.51 11.35
N PHE A 54 4.58 2.60 10.43
CA PHE A 54 3.22 2.49 9.87
C PHE A 54 2.20 2.14 10.95
N SER A 55 2.53 1.21 11.85
CA SER A 55 1.64 0.80 12.94
C SER A 55 1.31 1.93 13.92
N ARG A 56 2.26 2.85 14.17
CA ARG A 56 2.06 3.99 15.08
C ARG A 56 1.14 5.06 14.50
N LEU A 57 1.07 5.18 13.17
CA LEU A 57 0.19 6.14 12.49
C LEU A 57 -1.30 5.78 12.66
N ASN A 58 -1.59 4.52 13.00
CA ASN A 58 -2.95 3.98 13.13
C ASN A 58 -3.62 4.28 14.49
N LEU A 59 -2.96 5.00 15.41
CA LEU A 59 -3.44 5.17 16.79
C LEU A 59 -4.55 6.23 16.96
N ALA A 60 -4.92 6.98 15.91
CA ALA A 60 -5.71 8.21 16.06
C ALA A 60 -7.06 8.22 15.29
N LEU A 61 -7.95 7.23 15.50
CA LEU A 61 -9.38 7.22 15.08
C LEU A 61 -9.72 6.53 13.74
N THR A 62 -8.83 5.73 13.17
CA THR A 62 -9.07 5.12 11.85
C THR A 62 -9.02 3.59 11.91
N THR A 63 -9.77 2.93 11.04
CA THR A 63 -9.74 1.47 10.78
C THR A 63 -8.47 1.05 10.05
N ALA A 64 -7.39 1.82 10.21
CA ALA A 64 -6.15 1.59 9.52
C ALA A 64 -5.37 0.47 10.20
N SER A 65 -4.85 -0.45 9.40
CA SER A 65 -4.08 -1.58 9.87
C SER A 65 -2.89 -1.81 8.96
N SER A 66 -1.75 -2.15 9.57
CA SER A 66 -0.54 -2.46 8.85
C SER A 66 -0.24 -3.94 8.96
N LYS A 67 0.25 -4.54 7.88
CA LYS A 67 0.59 -5.97 7.80
C LYS A 67 1.93 -6.13 7.12
N GLN A 68 2.76 -7.00 7.69
CA GLN A 68 3.96 -7.49 7.05
C GLN A 68 3.72 -8.88 6.44
N THR A 69 4.22 -9.09 5.23
CA THR A 69 4.22 -10.39 4.53
C THR A 69 5.63 -10.72 4.09
N LYS A 70 6.15 -11.89 4.50
CA LYS A 70 7.41 -12.43 3.96
C LYS A 70 7.17 -12.99 2.55
N ARG A 71 8.07 -12.66 1.62
CA ARG A 71 8.06 -13.15 0.23
C ARG A 71 9.32 -13.96 -0.07
N THR A 72 9.34 -14.66 -1.20
CA THR A 72 10.52 -15.38 -1.71
C THR A 72 11.71 -14.44 -1.95
N ASP A 73 11.43 -13.23 -2.40
CA ASP A 73 12.41 -12.23 -2.83
C ASP A 73 12.58 -11.05 -1.86
N GLY A 74 11.93 -11.09 -0.69
CA GLY A 74 11.96 -9.96 0.23
C GLY A 74 10.84 -9.96 1.25
N TYR A 75 10.37 -8.76 1.56
CA TYR A 75 9.25 -8.46 2.44
C TYR A 75 8.35 -7.44 1.77
N ARG A 76 7.09 -7.44 2.21
CA ARG A 76 6.12 -6.40 1.88
C ARG A 76 5.47 -5.92 3.15
N VAL A 77 5.40 -4.61 3.32
CA VAL A 77 4.66 -3.97 4.42
C VAL A 77 3.53 -3.14 3.81
N GLU A 78 2.30 -3.49 4.13
CA GLU A 78 1.10 -2.89 3.56
C GLU A 78 0.31 -2.16 4.65
N THR A 79 -0.25 -1.00 4.33
CA THR A 79 -1.23 -0.30 5.17
C THR A 79 -2.58 -0.30 4.46
N TYR A 80 -3.58 -0.80 5.18
CA TYR A 80 -4.97 -0.87 4.75
C TYR A 80 -5.80 0.13 5.55
N SER A 81 -6.77 0.78 4.92
CA SER A 81 -7.81 1.57 5.57
C SER A 81 -9.17 1.05 5.11
N ASN A 82 -10.09 0.72 6.01
CA ASN A 82 -11.38 0.10 5.65
C ASN A 82 -11.25 -1.11 4.68
N ASN A 83 -10.29 -2.01 4.94
CA ASN A 83 -9.92 -3.15 4.09
C ASN A 83 -9.40 -2.82 2.68
N ARG A 84 -9.18 -1.55 2.39
CA ARG A 84 -8.62 -1.08 1.13
C ARG A 84 -7.12 -0.85 1.29
N LEU A 85 -6.32 -1.40 0.38
CA LEU A 85 -4.88 -1.18 0.37
C LEU A 85 -4.57 0.26 -0.08
N ILE A 86 -3.92 1.04 0.78
CA ILE A 86 -3.60 2.44 0.52
C ILE A 86 -2.11 2.61 0.20
N VAL A 87 -1.23 1.96 0.97
CA VAL A 87 0.22 2.06 0.83
C VAL A 87 0.86 0.68 0.90
N SER A 88 1.91 0.46 0.11
CA SER A 88 2.74 -0.75 0.16
C SER A 88 4.20 -0.41 0.04
N ALA A 89 5.02 -0.85 0.98
CA ALA A 89 6.47 -0.83 0.88
C ALA A 89 6.96 -2.22 0.47
N ASP A 90 7.65 -2.31 -0.67
CA ASP A 90 8.38 -3.50 -1.09
C ASP A 90 9.84 -3.36 -0.64
N VAL A 91 10.37 -4.39 0.02
CA VAL A 91 11.76 -4.45 0.52
C VAL A 91 12.39 -5.74 0.03
N LEU A 92 13.18 -5.66 -1.03
CA LEU A 92 13.80 -6.83 -1.64
C LEU A 92 15.03 -7.30 -0.84
N ASN A 93 15.32 -8.60 -0.87
CA ASN A 93 16.51 -9.17 -0.25
C ASN A 93 17.82 -8.58 -0.81
N SER A 94 17.77 -7.98 -2.01
CA SER A 94 18.91 -7.25 -2.60
C SER A 94 19.14 -5.86 -1.99
N GLY A 95 18.29 -5.41 -1.07
CA GLY A 95 18.32 -4.07 -0.49
C GLY A 95 17.65 -2.99 -1.35
N ASN A 96 17.06 -3.34 -2.50
CA ASN A 96 16.19 -2.41 -3.23
C ASN A 96 14.90 -2.21 -2.41
N VAL A 97 14.54 -0.97 -2.15
CA VAL A 97 13.32 -0.63 -1.41
C VAL A 97 12.48 0.36 -2.18
N GLU A 98 11.16 0.19 -2.15
CA GLU A 98 10.25 1.04 -2.90
C GLU A 98 8.91 1.17 -2.18
N LEU A 99 8.42 2.41 -2.07
CA LEU A 99 7.14 2.77 -1.51
C LEU A 99 6.16 3.07 -2.63
N PHE A 100 5.01 2.40 -2.57
CA PHE A 100 3.91 2.56 -3.50
C PHE A 100 2.69 3.11 -2.79
N GLU A 101 2.00 4.01 -3.46
CA GLU A 101 0.72 4.54 -3.04
C GLU A 101 -0.36 4.17 -4.06
N GLN A 102 -1.53 3.77 -3.58
CA GLN A 102 -2.66 3.50 -4.45
C GLN A 102 -3.19 4.82 -5.05
N LYS A 103 -3.37 4.87 -6.38
CA LYS A 103 -3.80 6.08 -7.11
C LYS A 103 -5.09 6.70 -6.57
N ALA A 104 -6.01 5.86 -6.13
CA ALA A 104 -7.31 6.32 -5.64
C ALA A 104 -7.32 6.59 -4.12
N ALA A 105 -6.17 6.50 -3.42
CA ALA A 105 -6.08 6.75 -1.98
C ALA A 105 -6.53 8.18 -1.60
N HIS A 106 -6.47 9.12 -2.54
CA HIS A 106 -6.91 10.52 -2.39
C HIS A 106 -8.23 10.80 -3.14
N GLY A 107 -9.08 9.78 -3.31
CA GLY A 107 -10.35 9.92 -4.03
C GLY A 107 -11.32 10.90 -3.36
N LEU A 108 -12.34 11.36 -4.10
CA LEU A 108 -13.32 12.39 -3.68
C LEU A 108 -14.00 12.18 -2.32
N PHE A 109 -13.96 10.96 -1.76
CA PHE A 109 -14.57 10.61 -0.48
C PHE A 109 -13.58 10.03 0.55
N ASP A 110 -12.29 9.91 0.20
CA ASP A 110 -11.27 9.32 1.06
C ASP A 110 -10.41 10.43 1.68
N VAL A 111 -10.45 10.55 3.00
CA VAL A 111 -9.73 11.58 3.78
C VAL A 111 -8.33 11.08 4.19
N TRP A 112 -7.88 9.96 3.64
CA TRP A 112 -6.62 9.34 4.04
C TRP A 112 -5.43 10.08 3.41
N SER A 113 -4.54 10.60 4.27
CA SER A 113 -3.25 11.12 3.84
C SER A 113 -2.17 10.07 4.08
N THR A 114 -1.41 9.74 3.05
CA THR A 114 -0.25 8.83 3.07
C THR A 114 1.06 9.51 3.49
N ASN A 115 0.99 10.80 3.85
CA ASN A 115 2.16 11.61 4.20
C ASN A 115 2.92 11.02 5.40
N GLY A 116 2.20 10.38 6.34
CA GLY A 116 2.81 9.73 7.50
C GLY A 116 3.68 8.54 7.10
N GLU A 117 3.17 7.69 6.20
CA GLU A 117 3.88 6.54 5.65
C GLU A 117 5.06 6.97 4.82
N LEU A 118 4.90 7.99 3.97
CA LEU A 118 6.00 8.58 3.20
C LEU A 118 7.10 9.11 4.12
N THR A 119 6.75 9.91 5.14
CA THR A 119 7.72 10.46 6.11
C THR A 119 8.41 9.35 6.90
N THR A 120 7.67 8.30 7.28
CA THR A 120 8.22 7.13 7.96
C THR A 120 9.23 6.40 7.09
N PHE A 121 8.87 6.15 5.83
CA PHE A 121 9.73 5.45 4.88
C PHE A 121 11.01 6.26 4.63
N ASP A 122 10.90 7.57 4.38
CA ASP A 122 12.05 8.46 4.20
C ASP A 122 13.00 8.44 5.41
N ARG A 123 12.44 8.50 6.63
CA ARG A 123 13.22 8.41 7.87
C ARG A 123 13.95 7.06 8.00
N CYS A 124 13.28 5.95 7.70
CA CYS A 124 13.91 4.63 7.73
C CYS A 124 14.98 4.51 6.63
N LEU A 125 14.71 5.03 5.44
CA LEU A 125 15.66 5.04 4.33
C LEU A 125 16.91 5.81 4.71
N LYS A 126 16.80 7.05 5.20
CA LYS A 126 17.95 7.84 5.67
C LYS A 126 18.75 7.17 6.77
N LYS A 127 18.12 6.33 7.61
CA LYS A 127 18.80 5.61 8.69
C LYS A 127 19.65 4.44 8.18
N TYR A 128 19.21 3.74 7.13
CA TYR A 128 19.82 2.49 6.63
C TYR A 128 20.43 2.63 5.23
N GLN A 129 20.28 3.79 4.60
CA GLN A 129 20.96 4.14 3.38
C GLN A 129 22.39 4.50 3.72
N HIS A 130 23.31 3.59 3.42
CA HIS A 130 24.72 3.91 3.43
C HIS A 130 25.00 4.77 2.21
N ASP A 131 25.22 6.07 2.43
CA ASP A 131 26.02 6.85 1.50
C ASP A 131 27.36 6.13 1.35
N LYS A 132 27.67 5.68 0.14
CA LYS A 132 29.03 5.22 -0.18
C LYS A 132 29.95 6.44 0.01
N SER A 133 30.57 6.54 1.18
CA SER A 133 31.82 7.29 1.35
C SER A 133 32.90 6.65 0.48
#